data_AF-A0A6G2D6N5-F1
#
_entry.id   AF-A0A6G2D6N5-F1
#
_cell.length_a   1.000
_cell.length_b   1.000
_cell.length_c   1.000
_cell.angle_alpha   90.00
_cell.angle_beta   90.00
_cell.angle_gamma   90.00
#
_symmetry.space_group_name_H-M   'P 1'
#
loop_
_entity.id
_entity.type
_entity.pdbx_description
1 polymer ?
#
loop_
_entity_poly.entity_id
_entity_poly.type
_entity_poly.pdbx_seq_one_letter_code
_entity_poly.pdbx_strand_id
1 'polypeptide(L)'
;CLGGMLAVPLVVPIQAYIQTLTGDQTLLTILWSFAEEFLKFTAALTMGIISKSDDEPVDSMIYLLTAALGFAAFENVLYLFTPVSS
;
A
#
# COMPACT_ATOMS: atom_id res chain seq x y z
N CYS A 1 -8.31 -4.20 -7.06
CA CYS A 1 -8.68 -4.43 -5.64
C CYS A 1 -7.84 -5.48 -4.92
N LEU A 2 -7.76 -6.75 -5.37
CA LEU A 2 -7.03 -7.81 -4.65
C LEU A 2 -5.53 -7.51 -4.43
N GLY A 3 -4.87 -6.80 -5.36
CA GLY A 3 -3.43 -6.51 -5.25
C GLY A 3 -3.09 -5.46 -4.22
N GLY A 4 -3.96 -4.47 -4.06
CA GLY A 4 -3.84 -3.51 -2.95
C GLY A 4 -3.93 -4.22 -1.60
N MET A 5 -4.85 -5.18 -1.47
CA MET A 5 -5.03 -5.96 -0.23
C MET A 5 -3.82 -6.86 0.06
N LEU A 6 -3.23 -7.49 -0.96
CA LEU A 6 -2.03 -8.33 -0.81
C LEU A 6 -0.76 -7.53 -0.47
N ALA A 7 -0.71 -6.25 -0.81
CA ALA A 7 0.43 -5.39 -0.48
C ALA A 7 0.48 -4.99 1.01
N VAL A 8 -0.64 -5.05 1.72
CA VAL A 8 -0.69 -4.67 3.14
C VAL A 8 0.08 -5.63 4.07
N PRO A 9 -0.05 -6.98 4.00
CA PRO A 9 0.77 -7.86 4.82
C PRO A 9 2.27 -7.73 4.53
N LEU A 10 2.66 -7.15 3.38
CA LEU A 10 4.05 -6.85 3.05
C LEU A 10 4.52 -5.50 3.59
N VAL A 11 3.66 -4.47 3.63
CA VAL A 11 4.03 -3.12 4.11
C VAL A 11 4.21 -3.06 5.63
N VAL A 12 3.36 -3.76 6.38
CA VAL A 12 3.35 -3.73 7.85
C VAL A 12 4.70 -4.12 8.47
N PRO A 13 5.37 -5.24 8.09
CA PRO A 13 6.69 -5.56 8.62
C PRO A 13 7.76 -4.55 8.19
N ILE A 14 7.64 -3.94 7.02
CA ILE A 14 8.57 -2.91 6.54
C ILE A 14 8.44 -1.64 7.38
N GLN A 15 7.21 -1.19 7.65
CA GLN A 15 6.95 -0.06 8.55
C GLN A 15 7.48 -0.32 9.96
N ALA A 16 7.28 -1.53 10.49
CA ALA A 16 7.81 -1.94 11.80
C ALA A 16 9.35 -1.94 11.82
N TYR A 17 10.00 -2.36 10.74
CA TYR A 17 11.46 -2.28 10.62
C TYR A 17 11.94 -0.82 10.58
N ILE A 18 11.27 0.04 9.79
CA ILE A 18 11.60 1.47 9.70
C ILE A 18 11.52 2.16 11.07
N GLN A 19 10.55 1.77 11.92
CA GLN A 19 10.45 2.29 13.31
C GLN A 19 11.69 2.00 14.14
N THR A 20 12.34 0.86 13.93
CA THR A 20 13.56 0.50 14.67
C THR A 20 14.80 1.28 14.21
N LEU A 21 14.76 1.87 13.02
CA LEU A 21 15.89 2.58 12.44
C LEU A 21 15.96 4.05 12.84
N THR A 22 14.85 4.68 13.21
CA THR A 22 14.78 6.12 13.48
C THR A 22 13.66 6.45 14.45
N GLY A 23 13.99 7.23 15.50
CA GLY A 23 13.03 7.76 16.47
C GLY A 23 12.50 9.17 16.14
N ASP A 24 12.98 9.79 15.05
CA ASP A 24 12.47 11.08 14.57
C ASP A 24 11.13 10.86 13.86
N GLN A 25 10.08 11.48 14.39
CA GLN A 25 8.70 11.35 13.90
C GLN A 25 8.52 11.87 12.47
N THR A 26 9.27 12.90 12.08
CA THR A 26 9.17 13.49 10.74
C THR A 26 9.76 12.54 9.70
N LEU A 27 10.96 12.03 9.98
CA LEU A 27 11.63 11.07 9.09
C LEU A 27 10.86 9.74 9.01
N LEU A 28 10.34 9.27 10.13
CA LEU A 28 9.53 8.05 10.19
C LEU A 28 8.28 8.18 9.31
N THR A 29 7.55 9.30 9.40
CA THR A 29 6.34 9.54 8.58
C THR A 29 6.67 9.57 7.09
N ILE A 30 7.78 10.20 6.70
CA ILE A 30 8.22 10.26 5.31
C ILE A 30 8.58 8.85 4.80
N LEU A 31 9.34 8.08 5.58
CA LEU A 31 9.77 6.73 5.20
C LEU A 31 8.59 5.74 5.12
N TRP A 32 7.62 5.84 6.04
CA TRP A 32 6.39 5.05 5.97
C TRP A 32 5.57 5.40 4.74
N SER A 33 5.31 6.68 4.50
CA SER A 33 4.55 7.13 3.33
C SER A 33 5.22 6.68 2.03
N PHE A 34 6.56 6.76 1.98
CA PHE A 34 7.32 6.28 0.82
C PHE A 34 7.18 4.76 0.62
N ALA A 35 7.32 3.96 1.68
CA ALA A 35 7.18 2.51 1.59
C ALA A 35 5.77 2.07 1.16
N GLU A 36 4.74 2.73 1.68
CA GLU A 36 3.35 2.49 1.29
C GLU A 36 3.11 2.80 -0.19
N GLU A 37 3.54 3.98 -0.64
CA GLU A 37 3.29 4.43 -2.01
C GLU A 37 4.08 3.59 -3.02
N PHE A 38 5.31 3.20 -2.67
CA PHE A 38 6.11 2.29 -3.46
C PHE A 38 5.46 0.90 -3.64
N LEU A 39 4.88 0.35 -2.56
CA LEU A 39 4.17 -0.93 -2.64
C LEU A 39 2.81 -0.81 -3.36
N LYS A 40 2.05 0.27 -3.15
CA LYS A 40 0.81 0.55 -3.89
C LYS A 40 1.08 0.60 -5.40
N PHE A 41 2.16 1.28 -5.80
CA PHE A 41 2.58 1.39 -7.19
C PHE A 41 3.02 0.04 -7.77
N THR A 42 3.82 -0.73 -7.02
CA THR A 42 4.26 -2.08 -7.44
C THR A 42 3.09 -3.07 -7.56
N ALA A 43 2.12 -2.99 -6.64
CA ALA A 43 0.90 -3.79 -6.70
C ALA A 43 0.01 -3.43 -7.89
N ALA A 44 -0.09 -2.16 -8.24
CA ALA A 44 -0.81 -1.71 -9.43
C ALA A 44 -0.10 -2.14 -10.72
N LEU A 45 1.23 -2.05 -10.78
CA LEU A 45 2.04 -2.53 -11.90
C LEU A 45 1.84 -4.03 -12.16
N THR A 46 1.89 -4.84 -11.11
CA THR A 46 1.78 -6.30 -11.23
C THR A 46 0.36 -6.78 -11.56
N MET A 47 -0.69 -6.01 -11.24
CA MET A 47 -2.08 -6.38 -11.51
C MET A 47 -2.71 -5.76 -12.75
N GLY A 48 -2.35 -4.52 -13.10
CA GLY A 48 -2.96 -3.79 -14.20
C GLY A 48 -2.10 -3.80 -15.47
N ILE A 49 -0.81 -3.50 -15.35
CA ILE A 49 0.03 -3.18 -16.51
C ILE A 49 0.54 -4.44 -17.25
N ILE A 50 0.58 -5.61 -16.60
CA ILE A 50 0.91 -6.89 -17.24
C ILE A 50 -0.33 -7.55 -17.88
N SER A 51 -1.53 -7.10 -17.54
CA SER A 51 -2.76 -7.56 -18.16
C SER A 51 -2.84 -7.02 -19.60
N LYS A 52 -2.91 -7.94 -20.56
CA LYS A 52 -2.90 -7.70 -22.01
C LYS A 52 -4.17 -6.98 -22.56
N SER A 53 -4.90 -6.26 -21.71
CA SER A 53 -6.15 -5.56 -22.01
C SER A 53 -6.08 -4.04 -21.82
N ASP A 54 -4.91 -3.49 -21.52
CA ASP A 54 -4.68 -2.04 -21.36
C ASP A 54 -4.60 -1.37 -22.75
N ASP A 55 -5.75 -1.28 -23.44
CA ASP A 55 -5.87 -0.62 -24.75
C ASP A 55 -6.11 0.90 -24.60
N GLU A 56 -6.52 1.37 -23.41
CA GLU A 56 -6.77 2.79 -23.11
C GLU A 56 -6.01 3.26 -21.85
N PRO A 57 -5.36 4.44 -21.88
CA PRO A 57 -4.61 4.97 -20.73
C PRO A 57 -5.47 5.27 -19.48
N VAL A 58 -6.81 5.30 -19.64
CA VAL A 58 -7.76 5.48 -18.55
C VAL A 58 -7.86 4.22 -17.68
N ASP A 59 -7.73 3.02 -18.27
CA ASP A 59 -7.80 1.76 -17.55
C ASP A 59 -6.63 1.63 -16.57
N SER A 60 -5.42 1.97 -16.98
CA SER A 60 -4.25 2.02 -16.10
C SER A 60 -4.47 2.93 -14.88
N MET A 61 -5.11 4.09 -15.05
CA MET A 61 -5.45 5.00 -13.93
C MET A 61 -6.49 4.37 -12.99
N ILE A 62 -7.52 3.71 -13.53
CA ILE A 62 -8.53 3.01 -12.73
C ILE A 62 -7.90 1.84 -11.95
N TYR A 63 -6.96 1.10 -12.54
CA TYR A 63 -6.21 0.06 -11.82
C TYR A 63 -5.38 0.61 -10.66
N LEU A 64 -4.70 1.75 -10.87
CA LEU A 64 -3.96 2.44 -9.80
C LEU A 64 -4.89 2.88 -8.67
N LEU A 65 -6.00 3.53 -8.99
CA LEU A 65 -6.98 4.01 -8.01
C LEU A 65 -7.61 2.84 -7.24
N THR A 66 -8.01 1.76 -7.92
CA THR A 66 -8.63 0.59 -7.27
C THR A 66 -7.62 -0.23 -6.46
N ALA A 67 -6.33 -0.20 -6.80
CA ALA A 67 -5.27 -0.78 -5.98
C ALA A 67 -5.04 0.06 -4.71
N ALA A 68 -4.94 1.39 -4.85
CA ALA A 68 -4.77 2.30 -3.72
C ALA A 68 -5.96 2.23 -2.74
N LEU A 69 -7.19 2.22 -3.26
CA LEU A 69 -8.41 2.05 -2.46
C LEU A 69 -8.46 0.70 -1.72
N GLY A 70 -8.06 -0.39 -2.40
CA GLY A 70 -8.01 -1.72 -1.79
C GLY A 70 -6.95 -1.84 -0.69
N PHE A 71 -5.80 -1.19 -0.86
CA PHE A 71 -4.77 -1.08 0.17
C PHE A 71 -5.29 -0.33 1.39
N ALA A 72 -5.81 0.90 1.19
CA ALA A 72 -6.29 1.74 2.28
C ALA A 72 -7.46 1.09 3.04
N ALA A 73 -8.37 0.42 2.33
CA ALA A 73 -9.47 -0.30 2.96
C ALA A 73 -8.98 -1.42 3.88
N PHE A 74 -8.01 -2.24 3.44
CA PHE A 74 -7.52 -3.35 4.24
C PHE A 74 -6.59 -2.90 5.37
N GLU A 75 -5.75 -1.89 5.13
CA GLU A 75 -4.95 -1.25 6.17
C GLU A 75 -5.84 -0.66 7.28
N ASN A 76 -6.88 0.10 6.92
CA ASN A 76 -7.82 0.66 7.89
C ASN A 76 -8.55 -0.44 8.67
N VAL A 77 -8.94 -1.52 8.00
CA VAL A 77 -9.56 -2.68 8.66
C VAL A 77 -8.58 -3.33 9.63
N LEU A 78 -7.33 -3.56 9.23
CA LEU A 78 -6.30 -4.07 10.13
C LEU A 78 -6.05 -3.15 11.31
N TYR A 79 -6.02 -1.83 11.10
CA TYR A 79 -5.86 -0.85 12.17
C TYR A 79 -7.01 -0.92 13.18
N LEU A 80 -8.25 -1.16 12.73
CA LEU A 80 -9.40 -1.39 13.60
C LEU A 80 -9.34 -2.74 14.35
N PHE A 81 -8.70 -3.76 13.77
CA PHE A 81 -8.60 -5.10 14.36
C PHE A 81 -7.38 -5.31 15.25
N THR A 82 -6.26 -4.64 14.98
CA THR A 82 -5.21 -4.47 16.00
C THR A 82 -5.88 -3.74 17.14
N PRO A 83 -5.98 -4.36 18.33
CA PRO A 83 -6.65 -3.71 19.43
C PRO A 83 -5.98 -2.35 19.57
N VAL A 84 -6.78 -1.30 19.62
CA VAL A 84 -6.43 -0.09 20.35
C VAL A 84 -6.23 -0.54 21.79
N SER A 85 -5.13 -1.26 22.05
CA SER A 85 -4.70 -1.69 23.36
C SER A 85 -4.26 -0.41 24.01
N SER A 86 -5.21 0.12 24.78
CA SER A 86 -5.04 1.22 25.73
C SER A 86 -3.89 0.93 26.68
#